data_AF-A0A2P5E9S3-F1
#
_entry.id   AF-A0A2P5E9S3-F1
#
_cell.length_a   1.000
_cell.length_b   1.000
_cell.length_c   1.000
_cell.angle_alpha   90.00
_cell.angle_beta   90.00
_cell.angle_gamma   90.00
#
_symmetry.space_group_name_H-M   'P 1'
#
loop_
_entity.id
_entity.type
_entity.pdbx_description
1 polymer ?
#
loop_
_entity_poly.entity_id
_entity_poly.type
_entity_poly.pdbx_seq_one_letter_code
_entity_poly.pdbx_strand_id
1 'polypeptide(L)'
;MKVLVESFGACKAEGEEKEKAIESAQETLAFLEKEAEGKEFFGGERIGYLDLATAWIPLWLNAMEEVGETKLLEAEKFPFLYKFSQNFMDDPLIREAIPARESVVEYCKFSFSYLRFLESKKK
;
A
#
# COMPACT_ATOMS: atom_id res chain seq x y z
N MET A 1 5.16 -1.91 -10.34
CA MET A 1 5.84 -0.67 -9.88
C MET A 1 4.92 0.54 -9.81
N LYS A 2 4.13 0.85 -10.86
CA LYS A 2 3.27 2.06 -10.92
C LYS A 2 2.32 2.19 -9.71
N VAL A 3 1.58 1.13 -9.36
CA VAL A 3 0.66 1.10 -8.20
C VAL A 3 1.33 1.49 -6.87
N LEU A 4 2.56 1.04 -6.63
CA LEU A 4 3.33 1.40 -5.43
C LEU A 4 3.69 2.89 -5.44
N VAL A 5 4.17 3.40 -6.57
CA VAL A 5 4.58 4.81 -6.71
C VAL A 5 3.39 5.73 -6.50
N GLU A 6 2.23 5.40 -7.07
CA GLU A 6 1.03 6.23 -6.93
C GLU A 6 0.44 6.16 -5.52
N SER A 7 0.38 4.97 -4.91
CA SER A 7 -0.06 4.83 -3.52
C SER A 7 0.82 5.63 -2.56
N PHE A 8 2.15 5.53 -2.73
CA PHE A 8 3.10 6.32 -1.95
C PHE A 8 2.94 7.82 -2.20
N GLY A 9 2.77 8.22 -3.46
CA GLY A 9 2.54 9.61 -3.86
C GLY A 9 1.29 10.19 -3.21
N ALA A 10 0.18 9.45 -3.23
CA ALA A 10 -1.08 9.83 -2.61
C ALA A 10 -0.95 10.04 -1.09
N CYS A 11 -0.29 9.11 -0.39
CA CYS A 11 -0.08 9.23 1.06
C CYS A 11 0.92 10.33 1.44
N LYS A 12 1.88 10.65 0.58
CA LYS A 12 2.85 11.73 0.82
C LYS A 12 2.28 13.12 0.50
N ALA A 13 1.43 13.25 -0.51
CA ALA A 13 0.96 14.53 -1.03
C ALA A 13 0.24 15.39 0.02
N GLU A 14 0.33 16.71 -0.15
CA GLU A 14 -0.30 17.72 0.70
C GLU A 14 -0.97 18.80 -0.18
N GLY A 15 -1.97 19.48 0.37
CA GLY A 15 -2.68 20.56 -0.32
C GLY A 15 -3.45 20.10 -1.56
N GLU A 16 -3.50 20.96 -2.58
CA GLU A 16 -4.34 20.80 -3.78
C GLU A 16 -4.02 19.55 -4.62
N GLU A 17 -2.78 19.04 -4.56
CA GLU A 17 -2.36 17.87 -5.34
C GLU A 17 -2.79 16.54 -4.70
N LYS A 18 -3.24 16.54 -3.43
CA LYS A 18 -3.53 15.32 -2.67
C LYS A 18 -4.70 14.53 -3.25
N GLU A 19 -5.81 15.21 -3.59
CA GLU A 19 -7.00 14.56 -4.13
C GLU A 19 -6.73 13.87 -5.46
N LYS A 20 -6.05 14.56 -6.39
CA LYS A 20 -5.66 14.00 -7.68
C LYS A 20 -4.72 12.81 -7.54
N ALA A 21 -3.79 12.84 -6.58
CA ALA A 21 -2.90 11.71 -6.32
C ALA A 21 -3.67 10.50 -5.77
N ILE A 22 -4.66 10.72 -4.90
CA ILE A 22 -5.55 9.67 -4.38
C ILE A 22 -6.33 9.02 -5.52
N GLU A 23 -6.94 9.81 -6.41
CA GLU A 23 -7.69 9.29 -7.56
C GLU A 23 -6.81 8.41 -8.45
N SER A 24 -5.62 8.90 -8.82
CA SER A 24 -4.66 8.11 -9.61
C SER A 24 -4.29 6.80 -8.93
N ALA A 25 -3.97 6.84 -7.62
CA ALA A 25 -3.63 5.64 -6.86
C ALA A 25 -4.79 4.64 -6.82
N GLN A 26 -6.03 5.11 -6.65
CA GLN A 26 -7.22 4.27 -6.65
C GLN A 26 -7.46 3.64 -8.04
N GLU A 27 -7.21 4.36 -9.13
CA GLU A 27 -7.28 3.79 -10.50
C GLU A 27 -6.29 2.65 -10.70
N THR A 28 -5.04 2.80 -10.23
CA THR A 28 -4.03 1.73 -10.38
C THR A 28 -4.26 0.57 -9.43
N LEU A 29 -4.82 0.80 -8.24
CA LEU A 29 -5.31 -0.27 -7.36
C LEU A 29 -6.48 -1.02 -7.99
N ALA A 30 -7.41 -0.33 -8.65
CA ALA A 30 -8.55 -0.96 -9.33
C ALA A 30 -8.10 -1.84 -10.50
N PHE A 31 -7.07 -1.40 -11.23
CA PHE A 31 -6.45 -2.22 -12.25
C PHE A 31 -5.84 -3.50 -11.64
N LEU A 32 -5.09 -3.37 -10.54
CA LEU A 32 -4.47 -4.52 -9.88
C LEU A 32 -5.50 -5.51 -9.32
N GLU A 33 -6.57 -5.00 -8.71
CA GLU A 33 -7.71 -5.75 -8.19
C GLU A 33 -8.32 -6.65 -9.29
N LYS A 34 -8.55 -6.09 -10.48
CA LYS A 34 -9.13 -6.81 -11.62
C LYS A 34 -8.26 -7.97 -12.12
N GLU A 35 -6.94 -7.81 -12.14
CA GLU A 35 -6.00 -8.85 -12.60
C GLU A 35 -5.94 -10.08 -11.67
N ALA A 36 -6.45 -9.93 -10.44
CA ALA A 36 -6.42 -10.94 -9.41
C ALA A 36 -7.80 -11.51 -9.04
N GLU A 37 -8.85 -11.09 -9.76
CA GLU A 37 -10.22 -11.53 -9.54
C GLU A 37 -10.33 -13.07 -9.56
N GLY A 38 -11.03 -13.62 -8.56
CA GLY A 38 -11.27 -15.06 -8.41
C GLY A 38 -10.11 -15.88 -7.83
N LYS A 39 -9.00 -15.24 -7.43
CA LYS A 39 -7.87 -15.92 -6.78
C LYS A 39 -7.89 -15.69 -5.26
N GLU A 40 -7.13 -16.51 -4.53
CA GLU A 40 -6.89 -16.30 -3.09
C GLU A 40 -5.58 -15.54 -2.85
N PHE A 41 -4.55 -15.93 -3.58
CA PHE A 41 -3.27 -15.25 -3.73
C PHE A 41 -3.06 -14.89 -5.20
N PHE A 42 -2.21 -13.91 -5.49
CA PHE A 42 -1.74 -13.65 -6.86
C PHE A 42 -1.10 -14.90 -7.49
N GLY A 43 -0.41 -15.71 -6.67
CA GLY A 43 0.14 -17.02 -7.05
C GLY A 43 -0.88 -18.17 -7.16
N GLY A 44 -2.17 -17.92 -6.90
CA GLY A 44 -3.23 -18.92 -6.93
C GLY A 44 -3.58 -19.43 -5.52
N GLU A 45 -3.32 -20.72 -5.26
CA GLU A 45 -3.70 -21.41 -4.00
C GLU A 45 -2.70 -21.21 -2.85
N ARG A 46 -1.47 -20.78 -3.16
CA ARG A 46 -0.40 -20.58 -2.17
C ARG A 46 0.35 -19.29 -2.49
N ILE A 47 1.01 -18.74 -1.46
CA ILE A 47 1.93 -17.60 -1.63
C ILE A 47 2.99 -17.96 -2.68
N GLY A 48 3.03 -17.16 -3.75
CA GLY A 48 3.99 -17.26 -4.83
C GLY A 48 4.85 -16.00 -4.97
N TYR A 49 5.62 -15.94 -6.04
CA TYR A 49 6.52 -14.81 -6.30
C TYR A 49 5.79 -13.46 -6.36
N LEU A 50 4.64 -13.42 -7.04
CA LEU A 50 3.90 -12.17 -7.20
C LEU A 50 3.33 -11.69 -5.86
N ASP A 51 2.91 -12.59 -4.97
CA ASP A 51 2.46 -12.25 -3.62
C ASP A 51 3.57 -11.60 -2.79
N LEU A 52 4.80 -12.11 -2.87
CA LEU A 52 5.95 -11.49 -2.21
C LEU A 52 6.28 -10.12 -2.82
N ALA A 53 6.14 -9.97 -4.13
CA ALA A 53 6.35 -8.70 -4.82
C ALA A 53 5.24 -7.67 -4.52
N THR A 54 4.02 -8.11 -4.19
CA THR A 54 2.88 -7.28 -3.79
C THR A 54 2.68 -7.20 -2.27
N ALA A 55 3.53 -7.86 -1.48
CA ALA A 55 3.48 -7.88 -0.01
C ALA A 55 3.59 -6.48 0.62
N TRP A 56 4.06 -5.49 -0.14
CA TRP A 56 4.07 -4.11 0.34
C TRP A 56 2.66 -3.57 0.62
N ILE A 57 1.62 -4.12 -0.03
CA ILE A 57 0.22 -3.73 0.19
C ILE A 57 -0.19 -4.08 1.63
N PRO A 58 -0.19 -5.36 2.07
CA PRO A 58 -0.52 -5.70 3.44
C PRO A 58 0.45 -5.09 4.47
N LEU A 59 1.74 -5.00 4.14
CA LEU A 59 2.76 -4.63 5.11
C LEU A 59 2.89 -3.13 5.34
N TRP A 60 2.82 -2.31 4.28
CA TRP A 60 3.12 -0.87 4.36
C TRP A 60 1.91 0.01 4.08
N LEU A 61 0.95 -0.41 3.25
CA LEU A 61 -0.11 0.49 2.77
C LEU A 61 -0.95 1.06 3.92
N ASN A 62 -1.36 0.22 4.87
CA ASN A 62 -2.14 0.68 6.02
C ASN A 62 -1.39 1.71 6.90
N ALA A 63 -0.07 1.53 7.06
CA ALA A 63 0.75 2.50 7.78
C ALA A 63 0.92 3.81 6.97
N MET A 64 1.09 3.72 5.65
CA MET A 64 1.14 4.88 4.78
C MET A 64 -0.17 5.66 4.79
N GLU A 65 -1.32 4.98 4.78
CA GLU A 65 -2.65 5.58 4.90
C GLU A 65 -2.85 6.33 6.22
N GLU A 66 -2.43 5.72 7.35
CA GLU A 66 -2.49 6.36 8.67
C GLU A 66 -1.67 7.66 8.69
N VAL A 67 -0.42 7.60 8.24
CA VAL A 67 0.50 8.74 8.28
C VAL A 67 0.11 9.81 7.27
N GLY A 68 -0.36 9.40 6.11
CA GLY A 68 -0.80 10.28 5.03
C GLY A 68 -2.18 10.87 5.26
N GLU A 69 -2.93 10.39 6.26
CA GLU A 69 -4.35 10.69 6.45
C GLU A 69 -5.11 10.49 5.13
N THR A 70 -4.95 9.31 4.53
CA THR A 70 -5.58 8.91 3.27
C THR A 70 -6.31 7.58 3.44
N LYS A 71 -7.22 7.30 2.50
CA LYS A 71 -7.92 6.02 2.41
C LYS A 71 -7.90 5.54 0.96
N LEU A 72 -7.03 4.59 0.69
CA LEU A 72 -6.77 4.02 -0.63
C LEU A 72 -7.35 2.61 -0.73
N LEU A 73 -7.19 1.76 0.29
CA LEU A 73 -7.63 0.36 0.25
C LEU A 73 -8.93 0.16 1.05
N GLU A 74 -10.06 0.32 0.37
CA GLU A 74 -11.40 0.09 0.94
C GLU A 74 -11.94 -1.28 0.54
N ALA A 75 -12.37 -2.08 1.52
CA ALA A 75 -12.87 -3.44 1.29
C ALA A 75 -14.04 -3.51 0.28
N GLU A 76 -14.89 -2.49 0.23
CA GLU A 76 -16.01 -2.41 -0.72
C GLU A 76 -15.55 -2.18 -2.17
N LYS A 77 -14.42 -1.49 -2.36
CA LYS A 77 -13.87 -1.17 -3.68
C LYS A 77 -12.83 -2.19 -4.16
N PHE A 78 -12.08 -2.78 -3.22
CA PHE A 78 -10.97 -3.69 -3.49
C PHE A 78 -11.09 -4.97 -2.65
N PRO A 79 -12.18 -5.76 -2.82
CA PRO A 79 -12.44 -6.94 -2.00
C PRO A 79 -11.34 -7.99 -2.05
N PHE A 80 -10.73 -8.24 -3.22
CA PHE A 80 -9.61 -9.17 -3.36
C PHE A 80 -8.39 -8.64 -2.62
N LEU A 81 -7.92 -7.41 -2.89
CA LEU A 81 -6.72 -6.87 -2.24
C LEU A 81 -6.87 -6.78 -0.72
N TYR A 82 -8.08 -6.47 -0.25
CA TYR A 82 -8.40 -6.46 1.18
C TYR A 82 -8.29 -7.87 1.79
N LYS A 83 -8.92 -8.87 1.16
CA LYS A 83 -8.85 -10.26 1.61
C LYS A 83 -7.43 -10.85 1.50
N PHE A 84 -6.73 -10.56 0.41
CA PHE A 84 -5.33 -10.90 0.20
C PHE A 84 -4.48 -10.36 1.34
N SER A 85 -4.71 -9.12 1.77
CA SER A 85 -3.95 -8.51 2.85
C SER A 85 -4.15 -9.24 4.19
N GLN A 86 -5.38 -9.66 4.48
CA GLN A 86 -5.70 -10.48 5.67
C GLN A 86 -5.02 -11.85 5.59
N ASN A 87 -5.26 -12.58 4.50
CA ASN A 87 -4.73 -13.92 4.28
C ASN A 87 -3.19 -13.95 4.31
N PHE A 88 -2.53 -12.98 3.68
CA PHE A 88 -1.07 -12.89 3.63
C PHE A 88 -0.48 -12.65 5.03
N MET A 89 -1.11 -11.78 5.83
CA MET A 89 -0.67 -11.47 7.19
C MET A 89 -1.01 -12.55 8.19
N ASP A 90 -1.94 -13.46 7.88
CA ASP A 90 -2.27 -14.60 8.73
C ASP A 90 -1.32 -15.80 8.56
N ASP A 91 -0.52 -15.83 7.48
CA ASP A 91 0.48 -16.89 7.26
C ASP A 91 1.56 -16.87 8.36
N PRO A 92 1.82 -18.00 9.04
CA PRO A 92 2.77 -18.05 10.16
C PRO A 92 4.19 -17.60 9.79
N LEU A 93 4.69 -17.94 8.60
CA LEU A 93 6.03 -17.56 8.17
C LEU A 93 6.12 -16.06 7.90
N ILE A 94 5.06 -15.47 7.35
CA ILE A 94 4.98 -14.03 7.14
C ILE A 94 4.96 -13.30 8.49
N ARG A 95 4.14 -13.75 9.45
CA ARG A 95 4.03 -13.11 10.78
C ARG A 95 5.36 -13.06 11.52
N GLU A 96 6.19 -14.07 11.38
CA GLU A 96 7.52 -14.12 12.00
C GLU A 96 8.56 -13.27 11.25
N ALA A 97 8.35 -13.01 9.96
CA ALA A 97 9.32 -12.33 9.09
C ALA A 97 9.13 -10.81 8.99
N ILE A 98 7.97 -10.28 9.35
CA ILE A 98 7.63 -8.86 9.17
C ILE A 98 7.99 -8.00 10.39
N PRO A 99 8.35 -6.71 10.19
CA PRO A 99 8.55 -5.78 11.30
C PRO A 99 7.25 -5.50 12.06
N ALA A 100 7.39 -5.07 13.32
CA ALA A 100 6.27 -4.54 14.10
C ALA A 100 5.62 -3.34 13.39
N ARG A 101 4.29 -3.26 13.44
CA ARG A 101 3.51 -2.20 12.76
C ARG A 101 3.97 -0.81 13.17
N GLU A 102 4.27 -0.61 14.44
CA GLU A 102 4.72 0.68 14.99
C GLU A 102 6.01 1.16 14.31
N SER A 103 6.95 0.24 14.05
CA SER A 103 8.20 0.54 13.34
C SER A 103 7.95 0.92 11.87
N VAL A 104 6.98 0.28 11.22
CA VAL A 104 6.55 0.63 9.85
C VAL A 104 5.95 2.03 9.83
N VAL A 105 5.06 2.35 10.79
CA VAL A 105 4.45 3.68 10.92
C VAL A 105 5.50 4.75 11.17
N GLU A 106 6.45 4.51 12.07
CA GLU A 106 7.55 5.46 12.35
C GLU A 106 8.41 5.69 11.12
N TYR A 107 8.75 4.62 10.39
CA TYR A 107 9.47 4.73 9.12
C TYR A 107 8.71 5.56 8.07
N CYS A 108 7.39 5.35 7.94
CA CYS A 108 6.56 6.13 7.03
C CYS A 108 6.52 7.62 7.43
N LYS A 109 6.34 7.92 8.72
CA LYS A 109 6.39 9.29 9.27
C LYS A 109 7.70 9.98 8.93
N PHE A 110 8.83 9.33 9.20
CA PHE A 110 10.15 9.85 8.89
C PHE A 110 10.31 10.08 7.38
N SER A 111 9.99 9.07 6.58
CA SER A 111 10.16 9.09 5.12
C SER A 111 9.35 10.21 4.47
N PHE A 112 8.07 10.36 4.81
CA PHE A 112 7.24 11.42 4.26
C PHE A 112 7.73 12.81 4.67
N SER A 113 8.07 13.00 5.94
CA SER A 113 8.61 14.27 6.45
C SER A 113 9.91 14.65 5.74
N TYR A 114 10.82 13.70 5.58
CA TYR A 114 12.10 13.90 4.91
C TYR A 114 11.92 14.26 3.43
N LEU A 115 11.06 13.56 2.71
CA LEU A 115 10.84 13.83 1.28
C LEU A 115 10.17 15.18 1.05
N ARG A 116 9.19 15.56 1.89
CA ARG A 116 8.56 16.90 1.86
C ARG A 116 9.60 18.00 2.12
N PHE A 117 10.48 17.79 3.10
CA PHE A 117 11.60 18.68 3.36
C PHE A 117 12.50 18.85 2.13
N LEU A 118 12.91 17.76 1.48
CA LEU A 118 13.74 17.82 0.28
C LEU A 118 13.04 18.57 -0.88
N GLU A 119 11.73 18.40 -1.04
CA GLU A 119 10.94 19.11 -2.06
C GLU A 119 10.88 20.62 -1.78
N SER A 120 10.77 21.03 -0.52
CA SER A 120 10.82 22.45 -0.12
C SER A 120 12.16 23.13 -0.44
N LYS A 121 13.25 22.36 -0.54
CA LYS A 121 14.59 22.87 -0.87
C LYS A 121 14.86 22.98 -2.37
N LYS A 122 13.99 22.40 -3.20
CA LYS A 122 14.07 22.48 -4.67
C LYS A 122 13.30 23.67 -5.26
N LYS A 123 12.48 24.34 -4.44
CA LYS A 123 11.81 25.61 -4.77
C LYS A 123 12.71 26.77 -4.40
#